data_AF-A0ABD3MDV0-F1
#
_entry.id   AF-A0ABD3MDV0-F1
#
_cell.length_a   1.000
_cell.length_b   1.000
_cell.length_c   1.000
_cell.angle_alpha   90.00
_cell.angle_beta   90.00
_cell.angle_gamma   90.00
#
_symmetry.space_group_name_H-M   'P 1'
#
loop_
_entity.id
_entity.type
_entity.pdbx_description
1 polymer ?
#
loop_
_entity_poly.entity_id
_entity_poly.type
_entity_poly.pdbx_seq_one_letter_code
_entity_poly.pdbx_strand_id
1 'polypeptide(L)'
;MFLMSSLNGICLATAISEEWCLERGFDPSNLACDTCALIEESSTLQSLQLEHNAKLIAGGDGNENNIIDLSAECRTCCQIHKVNPLLRPGESLRGKYRYALLTYSEHNLDQYGEIKDFLDRDLDNLLSFKGESRFKAIPSQNSGFMDSQNMMAMMMGGRVGFGFGGGPPKLMFFEKQKQGGWSEEDEAEAGEVITLRGWKREDVNDMLMTLLPNA
;
A
#
# COMPACT_ATOMS: atom_id res chain seq x y z
N MET A 1 4.21 -51.40 -1.13
CA MET A 1 5.30 -50.67 -1.78
C MET A 1 4.69 -49.40 -2.34
N PHE A 2 5.04 -48.25 -1.77
CA PHE A 2 4.55 -46.91 -2.08
C PHE A 2 5.02 -46.46 -3.47
N LEU A 3 4.21 -45.66 -4.17
CA LEU A 3 4.55 -44.27 -4.50
C LEU A 3 3.36 -43.57 -5.20
N MET A 4 2.74 -42.64 -4.47
CA MET A 4 1.92 -41.57 -5.03
C MET A 4 2.82 -40.66 -5.87
N SER A 5 2.44 -40.38 -7.10
CA SER A 5 3.09 -39.34 -7.90
C SER A 5 2.39 -38.01 -7.66
N SER A 6 2.91 -37.26 -6.68
CA SER A 6 2.63 -35.85 -6.46
C SER A 6 3.31 -35.04 -7.57
N LEU A 7 2.53 -34.58 -8.55
CA LEU A 7 2.99 -33.52 -9.45
C LEU A 7 2.87 -32.20 -8.68
N ASN A 8 3.96 -31.80 -8.04
CA ASN A 8 4.16 -30.43 -7.56
C ASN A 8 4.25 -29.51 -8.78
N GLY A 9 3.10 -28.98 -9.19
CA GLY A 9 3.03 -27.78 -10.01
C GLY A 9 3.59 -26.63 -9.20
N ILE A 10 4.80 -26.18 -9.53
CA ILE A 10 5.33 -24.91 -9.07
C ILE A 10 4.52 -23.84 -9.80
N CYS A 11 3.38 -23.45 -9.22
CA CYS A 11 2.76 -22.18 -9.52
C CYS A 11 3.76 -21.11 -9.09
N LEU A 12 4.56 -20.61 -10.04
CA LEU A 12 5.14 -19.28 -9.95
C LEU A 12 3.97 -18.28 -10.03
N ALA A 13 3.18 -18.22 -8.96
CA ALA A 13 2.37 -17.07 -8.67
C ALA A 13 3.38 -15.93 -8.51
N THR A 14 3.50 -15.11 -9.55
CA THR A 14 4.03 -13.76 -9.39
C THR A 14 3.28 -13.17 -8.22
N ALA A 15 3.97 -13.00 -7.10
CA ALA A 15 3.38 -12.38 -5.92
C ALA A 15 2.86 -11.01 -6.40
N ILE A 16 1.55 -10.86 -6.44
CA ILE A 16 0.91 -9.65 -6.91
C ILE A 16 1.37 -8.55 -5.93
N SER A 17 2.05 -7.53 -6.46
CA SER A 17 2.62 -6.41 -5.69
C SER A 17 1.77 -5.15 -5.85
N GLU A 18 1.99 -4.16 -4.99
CA GLU A 18 1.30 -2.87 -5.07
C GLU A 18 1.50 -2.21 -6.44
N GLU A 19 2.72 -2.30 -6.99
CA GLU A 19 3.08 -1.76 -8.30
C GLU A 19 2.32 -2.44 -9.43
N TRP A 20 2.11 -3.76 -9.34
CA TRP A 20 1.33 -4.51 -10.33
C TRP A 20 -0.13 -4.03 -10.37
N CYS A 21 -0.71 -3.73 -9.20
CA CYS A 21 -2.07 -3.21 -9.12
C CYS A 21 -2.19 -1.82 -9.76
N LEU A 22 -1.22 -0.95 -9.49
CA LEU A 22 -1.17 0.40 -10.04
C LEU A 22 -0.99 0.41 -11.57
N GLU A 23 -0.11 -0.43 -12.10
CA GLU A 23 0.08 -0.58 -13.56
C GLU A 23 -1.20 -1.00 -14.28
N ARG A 24 -2.09 -1.71 -13.57
CA ARG A 24 -3.40 -2.15 -14.08
C ARG A 24 -4.54 -1.19 -13.75
N GLY A 25 -4.23 -0.04 -13.14
CA GLY A 25 -5.20 1.01 -12.83
C GLY A 25 -6.00 0.77 -11.54
N PHE A 26 -5.64 -0.24 -10.75
CA PHE A 26 -6.20 -0.46 -9.43
C PHE A 26 -5.47 0.42 -8.41
N ASP A 27 -5.87 1.68 -8.32
CA ASP A 27 -5.28 2.66 -7.41
C ASP A 27 -5.90 2.57 -6.00
N PRO A 28 -5.09 2.40 -4.92
CA PRO A 28 -5.60 2.34 -3.55
C PRO A 28 -6.42 3.56 -3.12
N SER A 29 -6.17 4.75 -3.68
CA SER A 29 -6.94 5.96 -3.36
C SER A 29 -8.37 5.91 -3.89
N ASN A 30 -8.65 5.06 -4.88
CA ASN A 30 -9.96 4.96 -5.55
C ASN A 30 -10.58 3.56 -5.46
N LEU A 31 -9.83 2.57 -4.95
CA LEU A 31 -10.25 1.17 -4.91
C LEU A 31 -10.76 0.77 -3.53
N ALA A 32 -12.08 0.72 -3.35
CA ALA A 32 -12.69 -0.01 -2.24
C ALA A 32 -13.02 -1.44 -2.67
N CYS A 33 -12.86 -2.43 -1.79
CA CYS A 33 -13.25 -3.81 -2.11
C CYS A 33 -14.73 -3.93 -2.48
N ASP A 34 -15.59 -3.07 -1.94
CA ASP A 34 -17.01 -3.00 -2.30
C ASP A 34 -17.21 -2.53 -3.75
N THR A 35 -16.30 -1.71 -4.28
CA THR A 35 -16.30 -1.30 -5.69
C THR A 35 -16.02 -2.49 -6.61
N CYS A 36 -15.29 -3.51 -6.16
CA CYS A 36 -15.09 -4.74 -6.94
C CYS A 36 -16.40 -5.53 -7.13
N ALA A 37 -17.38 -5.41 -6.21
CA ALA A 37 -18.69 -6.03 -6.41
C ALA A 37 -19.46 -5.39 -7.58
N LEU A 38 -19.29 -4.08 -7.79
CA LEU A 38 -19.91 -3.37 -8.92
C LEU A 38 -19.36 -3.82 -10.28
N ILE A 39 -18.11 -4.29 -10.32
CA ILE A 39 -17.52 -4.86 -11.54
C ILE A 39 -18.25 -6.16 -11.92
N GLU A 40 -18.63 -6.98 -10.94
CA GLU A 40 -19.41 -8.19 -11.17
C GLU A 40 -20.84 -7.91 -11.62
N GLU A 41 -21.40 -6.76 -11.27
CA GLU A 41 -22.76 -6.35 -11.68
C GLU A 41 -22.78 -5.66 -13.05
N SER A 42 -21.63 -5.23 -13.57
CA SER A 42 -21.53 -4.49 -14.84
C SER A 42 -21.49 -5.42 -16.06
N SER A 43 -22.65 -5.59 -16.71
CA SER A 43 -22.79 -6.34 -17.96
C SER A 43 -21.90 -5.83 -19.10
N THR A 44 -21.62 -4.52 -19.14
CA THR A 44 -20.73 -3.91 -20.14
C THR A 44 -19.28 -4.35 -19.95
N LEU A 45 -18.78 -4.35 -18.71
CA LEU A 45 -17.40 -4.77 -18.42
C LEU A 45 -17.21 -6.27 -18.67
N GLN A 46 -18.20 -7.09 -18.28
CA GLN A 46 -18.18 -8.53 -18.57
C GLN A 46 -18.13 -8.81 -20.08
N SER A 47 -18.91 -8.08 -20.88
CA SER A 47 -18.94 -8.23 -22.34
C SER A 47 -17.59 -7.88 -22.97
N LEU A 48 -16.95 -6.80 -22.52
CA LEU A 48 -15.63 -6.38 -22.99
C LEU A 48 -14.53 -7.37 -22.59
N GLN A 49 -14.57 -7.90 -21.36
CA GLN A 49 -13.65 -8.92 -20.89
C GLN A 49 -13.76 -10.20 -21.72
N LEU A 50 -14.99 -10.67 -21.98
CA LEU A 50 -15.24 -11.85 -22.82
C LEU A 50 -14.74 -11.64 -24.25
N GLU A 51 -14.99 -10.47 -24.85
CA GLU A 51 -14.51 -10.15 -26.20
C GLU A 51 -12.98 -10.11 -26.28
N HIS A 52 -12.33 -9.48 -25.29
CA HIS A 52 -10.87 -9.42 -25.19
C HIS A 52 -10.26 -10.82 -25.04
N ASN A 53 -10.77 -11.62 -24.11
CA ASN A 53 -10.27 -12.97 -23.86
C ASN A 53 -10.53 -13.89 -25.07
N ALA A 54 -11.66 -13.74 -25.76
CA ALA A 54 -11.96 -14.48 -26.99
C ALA A 54 -10.98 -14.14 -28.13
N LYS A 55 -10.61 -12.85 -28.30
CA LYS A 55 -9.61 -12.43 -29.29
C LYS A 55 -8.21 -12.99 -29.01
N LEU A 56 -7.81 -13.04 -27.74
CA LEU A 56 -6.54 -13.66 -27.33
C LEU A 56 -6.51 -15.16 -27.64
N ILE A 57 -7.59 -15.87 -27.34
CA ILE A 57 -7.70 -17.32 -27.62
C ILE A 57 -7.71 -17.58 -29.14
N ALA A 58 -8.42 -16.75 -29.91
CA ALA A 58 -8.50 -16.88 -31.37
C ALA A 58 -7.19 -16.52 -32.10
N GLY A 59 -6.35 -15.67 -31.49
CA GLY A 59 -5.06 -15.21 -32.05
C GLY A 59 -3.92 -16.23 -31.97
N GLY A 60 -4.12 -17.40 -31.35
CA GLY A 60 -3.11 -18.46 -31.24
C GLY A 60 -1.96 -18.19 -30.25
N ASP A 61 -1.98 -17.03 -29.58
CA ASP A 61 -1.03 -16.62 -28.54
C ASP A 61 -1.67 -16.78 -27.14
N GLY A 62 -2.42 -17.87 -26.96
CA GLY A 62 -3.15 -18.23 -25.75
C GLY A 62 -2.19 -18.66 -24.64
N ASN A 63 -1.32 -17.76 -24.21
CA ASN A 63 -0.62 -17.91 -22.95
C ASN A 63 -1.65 -17.68 -21.84
N GLU A 64 -1.91 -18.69 -21.02
CA GLU A 64 -2.91 -18.68 -19.93
C GLU A 64 -2.74 -17.48 -18.98
N ASN A 65 -1.52 -16.93 -18.94
CA ASN A 65 -1.13 -15.73 -18.19
C ASN A 65 -1.74 -14.40 -18.70
N ASN A 66 -2.31 -14.36 -19.91
CA ASN A 66 -2.88 -13.14 -20.50
C ASN A 66 -4.41 -13.06 -20.39
N ILE A 67 -5.05 -14.10 -19.87
CA ILE A 67 -6.49 -14.10 -19.61
C ILE A 67 -6.75 -13.13 -18.47
N ILE A 68 -7.60 -12.12 -18.73
CA ILE A 68 -7.94 -11.11 -17.73
C ILE A 68 -9.19 -11.57 -16.99
N ASP A 69 -9.10 -11.60 -15.66
CA ASP A 69 -10.25 -11.70 -14.76
C ASP A 69 -10.34 -10.42 -13.92
N LEU A 70 -11.04 -9.41 -14.44
CA LEU A 70 -11.06 -8.08 -13.84
C LEU A 70 -11.60 -8.11 -12.39
N SER A 71 -12.54 -9.00 -12.08
CA SER A 71 -13.07 -9.15 -10.71
C SER A 71 -12.02 -9.77 -9.79
N ALA A 72 -11.38 -10.87 -10.21
CA ALA A 72 -10.36 -11.52 -9.41
C ALA A 72 -9.11 -10.63 -9.22
N GLU A 73 -8.71 -9.88 -10.23
CA GLU A 73 -7.62 -8.91 -10.15
C GLU A 73 -7.98 -7.76 -9.20
N CYS A 74 -9.19 -7.18 -9.34
CA CYS A 74 -9.69 -6.13 -8.45
C CYS A 74 -9.70 -6.60 -6.99
N ARG A 75 -10.26 -7.79 -6.72
CA ARG A 75 -10.32 -8.38 -5.39
C ARG A 75 -8.91 -8.61 -4.84
N THR A 76 -8.00 -9.12 -5.65
CA THR A 76 -6.63 -9.37 -5.19
C THR A 76 -5.92 -8.07 -4.84
N CYS A 77 -6.05 -7.05 -5.70
CA CYS A 77 -5.49 -5.72 -5.45
C CYS A 77 -6.12 -5.04 -4.23
N CYS A 78 -7.44 -5.13 -4.05
CA CYS A 78 -8.11 -4.53 -2.90
C CYS A 78 -7.69 -5.21 -1.57
N GLN A 79 -7.35 -6.51 -1.60
CA GLN A 79 -6.79 -7.22 -0.45
C GLN A 79 -5.33 -6.82 -0.18
N ILE A 80 -4.51 -6.60 -1.23
CA ILE A 80 -3.12 -6.14 -1.12
C ILE A 80 -3.05 -4.72 -0.58
N HIS A 81 -3.87 -3.83 -1.13
CA HIS A 81 -4.01 -2.46 -0.66
C HIS A 81 -4.65 -2.38 0.74
N LYS A 82 -4.97 -3.53 1.37
CA LYS A 82 -5.58 -3.72 2.69
C LYS A 82 -6.60 -2.62 2.99
N VAL A 83 -7.88 -2.94 2.80
CA VAL A 83 -9.06 -2.18 3.29
C VAL A 83 -8.63 -1.11 4.29
N ASN A 84 -8.55 0.15 3.83
CA ASN A 84 -8.21 1.28 4.68
C ASN A 84 -8.98 1.10 6.00
N PRO A 85 -8.32 0.84 7.14
CA PRO A 85 -9.00 0.38 8.34
C PRO A 85 -10.06 1.37 8.83
N LEU A 86 -9.90 2.66 8.49
CA LEU A 86 -10.89 3.73 8.74
C LEU A 86 -12.24 3.49 8.06
N LEU A 87 -12.28 2.67 7.01
CA LEU A 87 -13.47 2.37 6.23
C LEU A 87 -14.14 1.06 6.64
N ARG A 88 -13.68 0.36 7.70
CA ARG A 88 -14.40 -0.81 8.23
C ARG A 88 -15.72 -0.37 8.88
N PRO A 89 -16.89 -0.69 8.30
CA PRO A 89 -18.15 -0.27 8.88
C PRO A 89 -18.38 -1.01 10.20
N GLY A 90 -18.56 -0.28 11.30
CA GLY A 90 -19.02 -0.84 12.59
C GLY A 90 -17.97 -1.00 13.69
N GLU A 91 -16.67 -0.83 13.40
CA GLU A 91 -15.62 -0.80 14.44
C GLU A 91 -15.17 0.64 14.72
N SER A 92 -15.48 1.16 15.90
CA SER A 92 -14.99 2.49 16.31
C SER A 92 -13.49 2.42 16.59
N LEU A 93 -12.68 3.00 15.71
CA LEU A 93 -11.24 3.18 15.90
C LEU A 93 -10.89 4.26 16.93
N ARG A 94 -11.87 5.05 17.36
CA ARG A 94 -11.69 6.15 18.31
C ARG A 94 -11.21 5.60 19.66
N GLY A 95 -10.03 6.06 20.09
CA GLY A 95 -9.44 5.65 21.37
C GLY A 95 -8.75 4.28 21.36
N LYS A 96 -8.70 3.59 20.21
CA LYS A 96 -7.94 2.35 20.05
C LYS A 96 -6.44 2.62 20.10
N TYR A 97 -5.99 3.61 19.33
CA TYR A 97 -4.58 3.94 19.20
C TYR A 97 -4.16 4.99 20.23
N ARG A 98 -2.96 4.79 20.79
CA ARG A 98 -2.37 5.71 21.77
C ARG A 98 -1.18 6.48 21.22
N TYR A 99 -0.52 5.91 20.20
CA TYR A 99 0.67 6.46 19.58
C TYR A 99 0.59 6.31 18.06
N ALA A 100 1.25 7.20 17.34
CA ALA A 100 1.48 7.03 15.91
C ALA A 100 2.88 7.51 15.49
N LEU A 101 3.40 6.89 14.44
CA LEU A 101 4.68 7.19 13.82
C LEU A 101 4.47 7.41 12.32
N LEU A 102 4.86 8.58 11.82
CA LEU A 102 4.94 8.86 10.39
C LEU A 102 6.39 8.67 9.92
N THR A 103 6.61 7.76 8.99
CA THR A 103 7.90 7.61 8.29
C THR A 103 7.80 8.13 6.87
N TYR A 104 8.84 8.82 6.39
CA TYR A 104 8.87 9.38 5.04
C TYR A 104 10.30 9.41 4.48
N SER A 105 10.49 9.32 3.17
CA SER A 105 11.81 9.50 2.56
C SER A 105 12.00 10.95 2.14
N GLU A 106 13.07 11.60 2.62
CA GLU A 106 13.39 12.98 2.24
C GLU A 106 13.67 13.10 0.73
N HIS A 107 14.17 12.04 0.09
CA HIS A 107 14.55 12.06 -1.32
C HIS A 107 13.36 12.10 -2.29
N ASN A 108 12.20 11.60 -1.87
CA ASN A 108 11.01 11.52 -2.72
C ASN A 108 9.82 12.32 -2.15
N LEU A 109 9.99 13.02 -1.03
CA LEU A 109 8.91 13.73 -0.35
C LEU A 109 8.23 14.78 -1.25
N ASP A 110 8.96 15.38 -2.19
CA ASP A 110 8.40 16.31 -3.18
C ASP A 110 7.34 15.68 -4.09
N GLN A 111 7.38 14.35 -4.28
CA GLN A 111 6.33 13.61 -5.02
C GLN A 111 5.03 13.50 -4.21
N TYR A 112 5.11 13.71 -2.89
CA TYR A 112 4.01 13.65 -1.93
C TYR A 112 3.74 15.06 -1.38
N GLY A 113 3.47 16.03 -2.27
CA GLY A 113 3.32 17.45 -1.91
C GLY A 113 2.34 17.72 -0.76
N GLU A 114 1.23 16.99 -0.70
CA GLU A 114 0.25 17.07 0.40
C GLU A 114 0.86 16.67 1.76
N ILE A 115 1.67 15.61 1.77
CA ILE A 115 2.34 15.13 2.98
C ILE A 115 3.48 16.06 3.36
N LYS A 116 4.19 16.62 2.38
CA LYS A 116 5.17 17.67 2.62
C LYS A 116 4.55 18.90 3.27
N ASP A 117 3.44 19.41 2.71
CA ASP A 117 2.73 20.56 3.27
C ASP A 117 2.19 20.25 4.68
N PHE A 118 1.74 19.01 4.95
CA PHE A 118 1.39 18.58 6.31
C PHE A 118 2.57 18.71 7.27
N LEU A 119 3.73 18.16 6.89
CA LEU A 119 4.95 18.21 7.69
C LEU A 119 5.43 19.64 7.93
N ASP A 120 5.32 20.51 6.92
CA ASP A 120 5.82 21.89 6.99
C ASP A 120 4.86 22.85 7.72
N ARG A 121 3.54 22.63 7.65
CA ARG A 121 2.53 23.61 8.10
C ARG A 121 1.71 23.16 9.30
N ASP A 122 1.39 21.88 9.37
CA ASP A 122 0.39 21.35 10.31
C ASP A 122 1.02 20.49 11.42
N LEU A 123 2.24 19.99 11.22
CA LEU A 123 2.97 19.15 12.19
C LEU A 123 3.12 19.82 13.56
N ASP A 124 3.61 21.06 13.62
CA ASP A 124 3.83 21.78 14.88
C ASP A 124 2.51 22.00 15.63
N ASN A 125 1.44 22.30 14.88
CA ASN A 125 0.11 22.47 15.45
C ASN A 125 -0.39 21.13 16.03
N LEU A 126 -0.26 20.04 15.27
CA LEU A 126 -0.62 18.69 15.75
C LEU A 126 0.18 18.31 17.01
N LEU A 127 1.49 18.55 17.02
CA LEU A 127 2.35 18.27 18.17
C LEU A 127 1.96 19.11 19.39
N SER A 128 1.47 20.33 19.21
CA SER A 128 0.98 21.16 20.31
C SER A 128 -0.25 20.56 21.02
N PHE A 129 -1.09 19.82 20.30
CA PHE A 129 -2.28 19.17 20.85
C PHE A 129 -2.02 17.73 21.32
N LYS A 130 -1.18 16.97 20.62
CA LYS A 130 -0.97 15.53 20.85
C LYS A 130 0.28 15.24 21.67
N GLY A 131 1.29 16.11 21.61
CA GLY A 131 2.57 15.95 22.26
C GLY A 131 3.52 15.00 21.50
N GLU A 132 4.82 15.32 21.55
CA GLU A 132 5.90 14.57 20.90
C GLU A 132 6.08 13.13 21.44
N SER A 133 5.47 12.83 22.58
CA SER A 133 5.47 11.47 23.15
C SER A 133 4.45 10.56 22.47
N ARG A 134 3.39 11.12 21.86
CA ARG A 134 2.29 10.37 21.23
C ARG A 134 2.40 10.33 19.72
N PHE A 135 2.86 11.40 19.09
CA PHE A 135 3.07 11.45 17.65
C PHE A 135 4.50 11.84 17.33
N LYS A 136 5.11 11.13 16.38
CA LYS A 136 6.42 11.46 15.82
C LYS A 136 6.39 11.31 14.32
N ALA A 137 7.07 12.22 13.63
CA ALA A 137 7.39 12.10 12.22
C ALA A 137 8.91 11.98 12.09
N ILE A 138 9.40 10.93 11.42
CA ILE A 138 10.83 10.67 11.26
C ILE A 138 11.16 10.36 9.80
N PRO A 139 12.34 10.80 9.31
CA PRO A 139 12.82 10.36 8.01
C PRO A 139 13.17 8.85 8.06
N SER A 140 12.78 8.12 7.03
CA SER A 140 13.08 6.69 6.86
C SER A 140 14.57 6.50 6.61
N GLN A 141 15.18 5.59 7.35
CA GLN A 141 16.62 5.30 7.24
C GLN A 141 16.92 4.33 6.08
N ASN A 142 15.90 3.69 5.51
CA ASN A 142 16.01 2.91 4.27
C ASN A 142 16.13 3.77 3.00
N SER A 143 16.28 5.09 3.15
CA SER A 143 16.40 6.03 2.05
C SER A 143 17.77 6.05 1.37
N GLY A 144 18.78 5.33 1.87
CA GLY A 144 20.08 5.26 1.17
C GLY A 144 20.97 4.11 1.59
N PHE A 145 21.08 3.09 0.74
CA PHE A 145 22.30 2.37 0.35
C PHE A 145 21.89 1.18 -0.53
N MET A 146 21.54 1.43 -1.80
CA MET A 146 21.64 0.35 -2.79
C MET A 146 23.13 0.15 -3.07
N ASP A 147 23.66 -0.95 -2.57
CA ASP A 147 25.02 -1.37 -2.82
C ASP A 147 25.28 -1.40 -4.34
N SER A 148 26.39 -0.81 -4.78
CA SER A 148 26.72 -0.62 -6.21
C SER A 148 26.68 -1.92 -7.02
N GLN A 149 26.84 -3.06 -6.36
CA GLN A 149 26.76 -4.41 -6.93
C GLN A 149 25.32 -4.81 -7.32
N ASN A 150 24.30 -4.39 -6.56
CA ASN A 150 22.88 -4.63 -6.91
C ASN A 150 22.39 -3.68 -8.01
N MET A 151 22.97 -2.49 -8.12
CA MET A 151 22.67 -1.54 -9.19
C MET A 151 23.09 -2.10 -10.57
N MET A 152 24.23 -2.79 -10.62
CA MET A 152 24.73 -3.43 -11.84
C MET A 152 23.90 -4.67 -12.24
N ALA A 153 23.37 -5.42 -11.25
CA ALA A 153 22.45 -6.54 -11.47
C ALA A 153 21.08 -6.06 -12.02
N MET A 154 20.57 -4.92 -11.56
CA MET A 154 19.33 -4.32 -12.09
C MET A 154 19.50 -3.78 -13.52
N MET A 155 20.62 -3.15 -13.85
CA MET A 155 20.88 -2.64 -15.21
C MET A 155 20.98 -3.74 -16.27
N MET A 156 21.50 -4.92 -15.90
CA MET A 156 21.60 -6.07 -16.81
C MET A 156 20.30 -6.89 -16.94
N GLY A 157 19.34 -6.71 -16.02
CA GLY A 157 18.10 -7.49 -15.95
C GLY A 157 16.87 -6.88 -16.63
N GLY A 158 17.00 -5.75 -17.32
CA GLY A 158 15.94 -5.18 -18.17
C GLY A 158 14.70 -4.61 -17.45
N ARG A 159 14.70 -4.51 -16.12
CA ARG A 159 13.64 -3.84 -15.35
C ARG A 159 14.02 -2.41 -15.05
N VAL A 160 13.85 -1.53 -16.05
CA VAL A 160 13.97 -0.08 -15.86
C VAL A 160 12.63 0.47 -15.35
N GLY A 161 12.28 0.11 -14.13
CA GLY A 161 11.22 0.79 -13.38
C GLY A 161 11.84 1.96 -12.62
N PHE A 162 11.45 3.19 -12.97
CA PHE A 162 11.84 4.40 -12.23
C PHE A 162 11.49 4.24 -10.74
N GLY A 163 12.52 4.15 -9.89
CA GLY A 163 12.34 4.06 -8.43
C GLY A 163 13.63 4.45 -7.73
N PHE A 164 13.88 5.76 -7.62
CA PHE A 164 14.89 6.29 -6.72
C PHE A 164 14.49 5.97 -5.27
N GLY A 165 15.47 5.53 -4.48
CA GLY A 165 15.31 4.98 -3.13
C GLY A 165 14.42 5.80 -2.19
N GLY A 166 13.58 5.06 -1.46
CA GLY A 166 12.60 5.59 -0.53
C GLY A 166 11.21 5.09 -0.90
N GLY A 167 10.57 4.36 0.01
CA GLY A 167 9.16 4.00 -0.14
C GLY A 167 8.24 5.23 -0.02
N PRO A 168 6.94 5.07 -0.29
CA PRO A 168 5.94 6.10 0.03
C PRO A 168 5.91 6.39 1.53
N PRO A 169 5.49 7.60 1.96
CA PRO A 169 5.29 7.90 3.36
C PRO A 169 4.28 6.93 3.99
N LYS A 170 4.55 6.46 5.21
CA LYS A 170 3.69 5.52 5.93
C LYS A 170 3.35 6.03 7.31
N LEU A 171 2.11 5.80 7.73
CA LEU A 171 1.63 6.08 9.06
C LEU A 171 1.37 4.77 9.81
N MET A 172 2.06 4.59 10.92
CA MET A 172 1.94 3.42 11.79
C MET A 172 1.23 3.82 13.07
N PHE A 173 0.23 3.04 13.48
CA PHE A 173 -0.52 3.26 14.72
C PHE A 173 -0.23 2.17 15.75
N PHE A 174 -0.06 2.57 17.00
CA PHE A 174 0.27 1.66 18.09
C PHE A 174 -0.69 1.85 19.27
N GLU A 175 -1.09 0.73 19.88
CA GLU A 175 -2.00 0.71 21.03
C GLU A 175 -1.25 0.79 22.36
N LYS A 176 0.00 0.31 22.40
CA LYS A 176 0.83 0.22 23.60
C LYS A 176 1.91 1.28 23.58
N GLN A 177 2.53 1.53 24.74
CA GLN A 177 3.72 2.35 24.84
C GLN A 177 4.96 1.47 24.81
N LYS A 178 5.98 1.86 24.05
CA LYS A 178 7.28 1.21 24.01
C LYS A 178 8.34 2.05 24.74
N GLN A 179 9.15 1.42 25.59
CA GLN A 179 10.31 2.08 26.19
C GLN A 179 11.37 2.31 25.11
N GLY A 180 11.79 3.57 24.92
CA GLY A 180 12.70 3.97 23.84
C GLY A 180 12.00 4.60 22.63
N GLY A 181 10.66 4.57 22.57
CA GLY A 181 9.89 5.11 21.44
C GLY A 181 9.69 4.10 20.31
N TRP A 182 9.02 4.55 19.25
CA TRP A 182 8.73 3.76 18.06
C TRP A 182 9.70 4.11 16.93
N SER A 183 10.14 3.11 16.18
CA SER A 183 10.99 3.26 14.99
C SER A 183 10.35 2.58 13.77
N GLU A 184 10.96 2.79 12.60
CA GLU A 184 10.51 2.16 11.34
C GLU A 184 10.58 0.62 11.40
N GLU A 185 11.53 0.06 12.15
CA GLU A 185 11.70 -1.39 12.31
C GLU A 185 10.53 -2.06 13.06
N ASP A 186 9.72 -1.26 13.73
CA ASP A 186 8.58 -1.72 14.53
C ASP A 186 7.28 -1.86 13.72
N GLU A 187 7.36 -1.83 12.39
CA GLU A 187 6.19 -1.97 11.49
C GLU A 187 5.37 -3.24 11.82
N ALA A 188 6.02 -4.33 12.24
CA ALA A 188 5.36 -5.57 12.63
C ALA A 188 4.59 -5.49 13.96
N GLU A 189 4.95 -4.56 14.85
CA GLU A 189 4.26 -4.30 16.11
C GLU A 189 3.14 -3.27 15.97
N ALA A 190 3.08 -2.58 14.83
CA ALA A 190 2.02 -1.62 14.54
C ALA A 190 0.67 -2.34 14.47
N GLY A 191 -0.31 -1.80 15.20
CA GLY A 191 -1.69 -2.28 15.12
C GLY A 191 -2.28 -2.03 13.74
N GLU A 192 -1.88 -0.93 13.09
CA GLU A 192 -2.19 -0.64 11.70
C GLU A 192 -1.04 0.09 11.02
N VAL A 193 -0.90 -0.12 9.70
CA VAL A 193 0.04 0.57 8.83
C VAL A 193 -0.73 1.09 7.63
N ILE A 194 -0.65 2.39 7.38
CA ILE A 194 -1.33 3.07 6.28
C ILE A 194 -0.28 3.74 5.39
N THR A 195 -0.23 3.35 4.12
CA THR A 195 0.56 4.05 3.11
C THR A 195 -0.16 5.34 2.71
N LEU A 196 0.51 6.49 2.79
CA LEU A 196 -0.07 7.81 2.56
C LEU A 196 0.00 8.27 1.10
N ARG A 197 0.04 7.34 0.15
CA ARG A 197 0.02 7.66 -1.28
C ARG A 197 -1.35 8.24 -1.67
N GLY A 198 -1.34 9.45 -2.25
CA GLY A 198 -2.56 10.13 -2.69
C GLY A 198 -3.44 10.69 -1.57
N TRP A 199 -2.97 10.65 -0.32
CA TRP A 199 -3.70 11.23 0.81
C TRP A 199 -3.60 12.74 0.81
N LYS A 200 -4.70 13.41 1.17
CA LYS A 200 -4.73 14.85 1.35
C LYS A 200 -4.21 15.23 2.72
N ARG A 201 -3.58 16.38 2.80
CA ARG A 201 -3.08 16.98 4.04
C ARG A 201 -4.17 17.08 5.11
N GLU A 202 -5.35 17.57 4.75
CA GLU A 202 -6.46 17.76 5.68
C GLU A 202 -6.95 16.42 6.25
N ASP A 203 -7.04 15.40 5.42
CA ASP A 203 -7.50 14.06 5.83
C ASP A 203 -6.51 13.41 6.82
N VAL A 204 -5.20 13.57 6.58
CA VAL A 204 -4.16 13.08 7.49
C VAL A 204 -4.23 13.80 8.84
N ASN A 205 -4.36 15.12 8.81
CA ASN A 205 -4.48 15.93 10.03
C ASN A 205 -5.74 15.56 10.82
N ASP A 206 -6.90 15.50 10.17
CA ASP A 206 -8.18 15.17 10.80
C ASP A 206 -8.18 13.76 11.38
N MET A 207 -7.58 12.79 10.68
CA MET A 207 -7.38 11.43 11.19
C MET A 207 -6.54 11.44 12.46
N LEU A 208 -5.37 12.08 12.47
CA LEU A 208 -4.49 12.14 13.63
C LEU A 208 -5.13 12.89 14.80
N MET A 209 -5.85 13.96 14.51
CA MET A 209 -6.62 14.73 15.50
C MET A 209 -7.75 13.90 16.13
N THR A 210 -8.39 13.03 15.35
CA THR A 210 -9.53 12.22 15.79
C THR A 210 -9.11 10.95 16.53
N LEU A 211 -8.10 10.24 16.02
CA LEU A 211 -7.72 8.92 16.52
C LEU A 211 -6.82 8.99 17.75
N LEU A 212 -5.91 9.97 17.80
CA LEU A 212 -4.97 10.07 18.91
C LEU A 212 -5.58 10.87 20.07
N PRO A 213 -5.36 10.43 21.32
CA PRO A 213 -5.70 11.23 22.49
C PRO A 213 -4.84 12.50 22.56
N ASN A 214 -5.37 13.56 23.15
CA ASN A 214 -4.60 14.77 23.43
C ASN A 214 -3.53 14.52 24.51
N ALA A 215 -2.46 15.31 24.47
CA ALA A 215 -1.32 15.22 25.40
C ALA A 215 -1.77 15.28 26.86
#